data_AF-A0A1H0AXZ4-F1
#
_entry.id   AF-A0A1H0AXZ4-F1
#
_cell.length_a   1.000
_cell.length_b   1.000
_cell.length_c   1.000
_cell.angle_alpha   90.00
_cell.angle_beta   90.00
_cell.angle_gamma   90.00
#
_symmetry.space_group_name_H-M   'P 1'
#
loop_
_entity.id
_entity.type
_entity.pdbx_description
1 polymer ?
#
loop_
_entity_poly.entity_id
_entity_poly.type
_entity_poly.pdbx_seq_one_letter_code
_entity_poly.pdbx_strand_id
1 'polypeptide(L)'
;MKWSNAGANLPVLRGHNAALVLDLLRAADEDGISRLELAERTGLTPQAVSKITARLRGDGLATEAGRRASTGGKPRTVLRLVPSAAHAVGLHLDRDELTAVLVDLAGTVVASRSRALELDGAVPGVIAAATDEVRALLADGPERVLGVGVGMPGPLDHWSGVPGRVTGAPGWAGVPLRDELAERLGLPVVLDKDTNAAALALALRGRPDGQARGTGAEAAGGSESGVAGGPKAGVAGGPGAGPPGDPGGPEAAAGAQGPEAAEVAPGSGGSGGPGAALAAPSGLGDSGRGGAAAAEALAARHTAGAVDGAAPAFSSVPASDAPGSFAYLHLGTGLGAGLVIGGAVHRGARTGAGEFGHQVVQLDGPVCPCGNRGCIEALCLAAVSRGEIDEAARVLGTGAANLVRLLDVDQVLLGGRTVLADAETFVRGVRAVIGDDAVHVALAETGAYPVAEGAAQLVLAPLFGRMEATGSANRA
;
A
#
# COMPACT_ATOMS: atom_id res chain seq x y z
N MET A 1 -2.93 22.68 -29.55
CA MET A 1 -4.32 22.24 -29.40
C MET A 1 -4.51 21.75 -27.97
N LYS A 2 -5.39 22.40 -27.19
CA LYS A 2 -5.62 22.11 -25.76
C LYS A 2 -6.43 20.81 -25.64
N TRP A 3 -5.94 19.87 -24.83
CA TRP A 3 -6.58 18.58 -24.59
C TRP A 3 -7.84 18.77 -23.75
N SER A 4 -8.97 18.30 -24.28
CA SER A 4 -10.24 18.19 -23.58
C SER A 4 -10.31 16.87 -22.81
N ASN A 5 -10.56 16.97 -21.50
CA ASN A 5 -10.87 15.90 -20.55
C ASN A 5 -11.88 14.86 -21.07
N ALA A 6 -11.41 13.73 -21.59
CA ALA A 6 -12.19 12.51 -21.76
C ALA A 6 -11.28 11.32 -21.41
N GLY A 7 -11.41 10.56 -20.32
CA GLY A 7 -12.37 10.61 -19.23
C GLY A 7 -12.53 9.22 -18.59
N ALA A 8 -11.72 8.90 -17.58
CA ALA A 8 -12.22 8.19 -16.40
C ALA A 8 -12.74 9.21 -15.38
N ASN A 9 -13.31 10.33 -15.85
CA ASN A 9 -14.11 11.20 -15.02
C ASN A 9 -15.51 10.60 -15.02
N LEU A 10 -15.87 9.82 -14.00
CA LEU A 10 -17.28 9.83 -13.61
C LEU A 10 -17.58 11.26 -13.13
N PRO A 11 -18.49 12.01 -13.78
CA PRO A 11 -19.07 13.20 -13.16
C PRO A 11 -19.78 12.86 -11.82
N VAL A 12 -19.97 11.57 -11.56
CA VAL A 12 -20.56 10.94 -10.38
C VAL A 12 -19.67 11.00 -9.12
N LEU A 13 -18.35 11.04 -9.27
CA LEU A 13 -17.43 10.81 -8.14
C LEU A 13 -16.89 12.07 -7.47
N ARG A 14 -17.24 13.26 -7.97
CA ARG A 14 -16.65 14.52 -7.49
C ARG A 14 -17.13 15.01 -6.11
N GLY A 15 -17.88 14.19 -5.37
CA GLY A 15 -18.44 14.58 -4.07
C GLY A 15 -18.04 13.61 -2.97
N HIS A 16 -17.35 14.13 -1.95
CA HIS A 16 -17.02 13.41 -0.71
C HIS A 16 -18.23 12.62 -0.16
N ASN A 17 -19.41 13.22 -0.18
CA ASN A 17 -20.66 12.59 0.28
C ASN A 17 -21.09 11.37 -0.55
N ALA A 18 -20.88 11.40 -1.87
CA ALA A 18 -21.21 10.25 -2.72
C ALA A 18 -20.25 9.09 -2.46
N ALA A 19 -18.98 9.40 -2.20
CA ALA A 19 -17.94 8.44 -1.88
C ALA A 19 -18.23 7.74 -0.53
N LEU A 20 -18.65 8.49 0.49
CA LEU A 20 -19.10 7.94 1.78
C LEU A 20 -20.31 6.99 1.62
N VAL A 21 -21.30 7.39 0.84
CA VAL A 21 -22.48 6.54 0.57
C VAL A 21 -22.08 5.27 -0.19
N LEU A 22 -21.17 5.38 -1.15
CA LEU A 22 -20.68 4.24 -1.92
C LEU A 22 -19.86 3.28 -1.04
N ASP A 23 -19.05 3.79 -0.11
CA ASP A 23 -18.29 2.99 0.86
C ASP A 23 -19.22 2.20 1.78
N LEU A 24 -20.28 2.82 2.28
CA LEU A 24 -21.30 2.14 3.08
C LEU A 24 -22.09 1.12 2.28
N LEU A 25 -22.36 1.37 0.99
CA LEU A 25 -22.98 0.37 0.11
C LEU A 25 -22.07 -0.83 -0.12
N ARG A 26 -20.76 -0.59 -0.27
CA ARG A 26 -19.75 -1.66 -0.41
C ARG A 26 -19.65 -2.49 0.88
N ALA A 27 -19.59 -1.85 2.04
CA ALA A 27 -19.51 -2.52 3.33
C ALA A 27 -20.82 -3.26 3.72
N ALA A 28 -21.97 -2.85 3.17
CA ALA A 28 -23.24 -3.52 3.41
C ALA A 28 -23.43 -4.78 2.55
N ASP A 29 -22.61 -4.97 1.51
CA ASP A 29 -22.58 -6.15 0.64
C ASP A 29 -23.98 -6.67 0.24
N GLU A 30 -24.21 -7.98 0.28
CA GLU A 30 -25.48 -8.63 -0.02
C GLU A 30 -26.58 -8.34 1.01
N ASP A 31 -26.27 -7.77 2.17
CA ASP A 31 -27.32 -7.33 3.09
C ASP A 31 -27.99 -6.04 2.60
N GLY A 32 -27.21 -5.18 1.96
CA GLY A 32 -27.62 -3.85 1.54
C GLY A 32 -27.94 -2.92 2.72
N ILE A 33 -28.21 -1.66 2.41
CA ILE A 33 -28.41 -0.61 3.41
C ILE A 33 -29.58 0.29 3.03
N SER A 34 -30.41 0.65 4.01
CA SER A 34 -31.54 1.56 3.79
C SER A 34 -31.10 3.02 3.73
N ARG A 35 -31.93 3.88 3.13
CA ARG A 35 -31.68 5.34 3.10
C ARG A 35 -31.63 5.97 4.50
N LEU A 36 -32.32 5.38 5.48
CA LEU A 36 -32.28 5.86 6.86
C LEU A 36 -30.91 5.55 7.48
N GLU A 37 -30.45 4.30 7.38
CA GLU A 37 -29.15 3.88 7.89
C GLU A 37 -28.01 4.65 7.20
N LEU A 38 -28.13 4.91 5.89
CA LEU A 38 -27.20 5.79 5.18
C LEU A 38 -27.18 7.19 5.77
N ALA A 39 -28.33 7.81 6.05
CA ALA A 39 -28.40 9.14 6.65
C ALA A 39 -27.78 9.16 8.06
N GLU A 40 -28.10 8.16 8.89
CA GLU A 40 -27.57 8.02 10.24
C GLU A 40 -26.05 7.83 10.26
N ARG A 41 -25.51 6.94 9.41
CA ARG A 41 -24.09 6.62 9.37
C ARG A 41 -23.24 7.70 8.70
N THR A 42 -23.79 8.43 7.73
CA THR A 42 -23.06 9.52 7.04
C THR A 42 -23.25 10.90 7.69
N GLY A 43 -24.26 11.08 8.54
CA GLY A 43 -24.66 12.39 9.06
C GLY A 43 -25.32 13.31 8.02
N LEU A 44 -25.65 12.79 6.83
CA LEU A 44 -26.27 13.56 5.76
C LEU A 44 -27.79 13.68 5.95
N THR A 45 -28.37 14.75 5.42
CA THR A 45 -29.83 14.91 5.45
C THR A 45 -30.53 13.83 4.60
N PRO A 46 -31.75 13.41 4.95
CA PRO A 46 -32.51 12.44 4.16
C PRO A 46 -32.69 12.86 2.69
N GLN A 47 -32.82 14.16 2.43
CA GLN A 47 -32.89 14.72 1.07
C GLN A 47 -31.57 14.55 0.32
N ALA A 48 -30.43 14.79 0.98
CA ALA A 48 -29.11 14.60 0.38
C ALA A 48 -28.86 13.12 0.03
N VAL A 49 -29.16 12.21 0.96
CA VAL A 49 -29.07 10.75 0.71
C VAL A 49 -29.98 10.34 -0.45
N SER A 50 -31.21 10.86 -0.51
CA SER A 50 -32.14 10.56 -1.60
C SER A 50 -31.60 11.02 -2.95
N LYS A 51 -31.03 12.23 -3.03
CA LYS A 51 -30.42 12.76 -4.26
C LYS A 51 -29.17 11.96 -4.69
N ILE A 52 -28.31 11.60 -3.73
CA ILE A 52 -27.09 10.82 -4.00
C ILE A 52 -27.46 9.42 -4.47
N THR A 53 -28.33 8.72 -3.76
CA THR A 53 -28.74 7.34 -4.10
C THR A 53 -29.53 7.29 -5.42
N ALA A 54 -30.33 8.30 -5.74
CA ALA A 54 -30.99 8.38 -7.05
C ALA A 54 -29.98 8.50 -8.19
N ARG A 55 -28.93 9.32 -8.00
CA ARG A 55 -27.84 9.47 -8.97
C ARG A 55 -27.04 8.17 -9.12
N LEU A 56 -26.58 7.58 -8.02
CA LEU A 56 -25.84 6.29 -8.05
C LEU A 56 -26.63 5.19 -8.79
N ARG A 57 -27.96 5.14 -8.63
CA ARG A 57 -28.83 4.23 -9.39
C ARG A 57 -28.94 4.59 -10.87
N GLY A 58 -29.10 5.88 -11.18
CA GLY A 58 -29.10 6.36 -12.56
C GLY A 58 -27.78 6.07 -13.30
N ASP A 59 -26.69 6.01 -12.56
CA ASP A 59 -25.34 5.69 -13.06
C ASP A 59 -25.04 4.17 -13.04
N GLY A 60 -26.00 3.33 -12.63
CA GLY A 60 -25.87 1.87 -12.57
C GLY A 60 -24.99 1.34 -11.43
N LEU A 61 -24.48 2.20 -10.53
CA LEU A 61 -23.60 1.82 -9.42
C LEU A 61 -24.34 1.21 -8.23
N ALA A 62 -25.64 1.46 -8.12
CA ALA A 62 -26.47 0.93 -7.06
C ALA A 62 -27.83 0.45 -7.58
N THR A 63 -28.42 -0.53 -6.91
CA THR A 63 -29.74 -1.07 -7.23
C THR A 63 -30.60 -1.23 -5.98
N GLU A 64 -31.92 -1.39 -6.16
CA GLU A 64 -32.83 -1.73 -5.06
C GLU A 64 -32.86 -3.25 -4.86
N ALA A 65 -32.54 -3.72 -3.66
CA ALA A 65 -32.45 -5.14 -3.36
C ALA A 65 -33.69 -5.72 -2.66
N GLY A 66 -34.84 -5.06 -2.83
CA GLY A 66 -36.11 -5.46 -2.24
C GLY A 66 -36.41 -4.81 -0.89
N ARG A 67 -37.23 -5.49 -0.07
CA ARG A 67 -37.73 -5.01 1.23
C ARG A 67 -37.25 -5.96 2.34
N ARG A 68 -36.48 -5.45 3.32
CA ARG A 68 -36.12 -6.23 4.52
C ARG A 68 -37.33 -6.31 5.47
N ALA A 69 -37.56 -7.47 6.08
CA ALA A 69 -38.60 -7.65 7.09
C ALA A 69 -38.31 -6.76 8.30
N SER A 70 -39.30 -6.00 8.77
CA SER A 70 -39.15 -5.10 9.91
C SER A 70 -39.66 -5.79 11.18
N THR A 71 -38.90 -5.71 12.28
CA THR A 71 -39.35 -6.05 13.64
C THR A 71 -40.29 -4.98 14.22
N GLY A 72 -41.33 -4.57 13.47
CA GLY A 72 -42.39 -3.67 13.97
C GLY A 72 -42.70 -2.39 13.15
N GLY A 73 -42.31 -2.29 11.88
CA GLY A 73 -42.54 -1.11 11.03
C GLY A 73 -42.78 -1.41 9.54
N LYS A 74 -43.00 -0.36 8.72
CA LYS A 74 -43.20 -0.52 7.26
C LYS A 74 -41.93 -1.07 6.62
N PRO A 75 -42.01 -2.09 5.73
CA PRO A 75 -40.83 -2.68 5.09
C PRO A 75 -39.96 -1.62 4.41
N ARG A 76 -38.65 -1.66 4.65
CA ARG A 76 -37.70 -0.64 4.18
C ARG A 76 -37.07 -1.08 2.86
N THR A 77 -37.07 -0.21 1.86
CA THR A 77 -36.30 -0.41 0.63
C THR A 77 -34.82 -0.37 0.96
N VAL A 78 -34.11 -1.44 0.64
CA VAL A 78 -32.65 -1.54 0.77
C VAL A 78 -31.97 -1.28 -0.56
N LEU A 79 -30.82 -0.62 -0.50
CA LEU A 79 -29.95 -0.36 -1.65
C LEU A 79 -28.72 -1.26 -1.54
N ARG A 80 -28.25 -1.77 -2.68
CA ARG A 80 -26.99 -2.51 -2.79
C ARG A 80 -26.09 -1.88 -3.83
N LEU A 81 -24.79 -2.05 -3.65
CA LEU A 81 -23.81 -1.83 -4.71
C LEU A 81 -24.11 -2.78 -5.87
N VAL A 82 -23.82 -2.38 -7.10
CA VAL A 82 -23.74 -3.29 -8.24
C VAL A 82 -22.26 -3.57 -8.48
N PRO A 83 -21.69 -4.69 -7.98
CA PRO A 83 -20.24 -4.90 -8.01
C PRO A 83 -19.68 -4.85 -9.43
N SER A 84 -20.38 -5.45 -10.40
CA SER A 84 -19.98 -5.51 -11.80
C SER A 84 -20.12 -4.19 -12.58
N ALA A 85 -20.62 -3.11 -11.98
CA ALA A 85 -20.85 -1.84 -12.67
C ALA A 85 -19.55 -1.16 -13.13
N ALA A 86 -18.41 -1.51 -12.53
CA ALA A 86 -17.09 -1.12 -12.98
C ALA A 86 -16.02 -2.07 -12.43
N HIS A 87 -14.86 -2.08 -13.08
CA HIS A 87 -13.73 -2.91 -12.69
C HIS A 87 -12.44 -2.09 -12.62
N ALA A 88 -11.44 -2.61 -11.91
CA ALA A 88 -10.07 -2.14 -11.93
C ALA A 88 -9.13 -3.30 -12.21
N VAL A 89 -8.00 -3.00 -12.85
CA VAL A 89 -6.92 -3.99 -13.02
C VAL A 89 -5.85 -3.74 -11.97
N GLY A 90 -5.39 -4.80 -11.33
CA GLY A 90 -4.22 -4.81 -10.49
C GLY A 90 -3.09 -5.57 -11.15
N LEU A 91 -1.92 -4.97 -11.25
CA LEU A 91 -0.73 -5.56 -11.85
C LEU A 91 0.38 -5.63 -10.79
N HIS A 92 0.92 -6.82 -10.56
CA HIS A 92 2.12 -7.03 -9.77
C HIS A 92 3.27 -7.38 -10.70
N LEU A 93 4.30 -6.52 -10.70
CA LEU A 93 5.59 -6.79 -11.35
C LEU A 93 6.56 -7.24 -10.26
N ASP A 94 6.60 -8.54 -9.96
CA ASP A 94 7.61 -9.13 -9.08
C ASP A 94 8.92 -9.37 -9.85
N ARG A 95 9.93 -9.93 -9.19
CA ARG A 95 11.23 -10.22 -9.78
C ARG A 95 11.16 -11.30 -10.87
N ASP A 96 10.42 -12.38 -10.60
CA ASP A 96 10.36 -13.59 -11.42
C ASP A 96 8.94 -13.89 -11.97
N GLU A 97 7.93 -13.13 -11.53
CA GLU A 97 6.54 -13.32 -11.94
C GLU A 97 5.85 -11.98 -12.24
N LEU A 98 4.96 -12.01 -13.23
CA LEU A 98 3.98 -10.97 -13.49
C LEU A 98 2.59 -11.53 -13.24
N THR A 99 1.83 -10.88 -12.37
CA THR A 99 0.43 -11.23 -12.08
C THR A 99 -0.49 -10.06 -12.40
N ALA A 100 -1.55 -10.31 -13.17
CA ALA A 100 -2.62 -9.36 -13.44
C ALA A 100 -3.95 -9.90 -12.91
N VAL A 101 -4.69 -9.07 -12.16
CA VAL A 101 -6.03 -9.40 -11.65
C VAL A 101 -7.03 -8.36 -12.10
N LEU A 102 -8.25 -8.80 -12.39
CA LEU A 102 -9.41 -7.95 -12.63
C LEU A 102 -10.29 -8.02 -11.39
N VAL A 103 -10.57 -6.87 -10.78
CA VAL A 103 -11.44 -6.78 -9.60
C VAL A 103 -12.67 -5.94 -9.90
N ASP A 104 -13.80 -6.31 -9.30
CA ASP A 104 -15.04 -5.55 -9.36
C ASP A 104 -15.09 -4.41 -8.29
N LEU A 105 -16.20 -3.67 -8.20
CA LEU A 105 -16.34 -2.60 -7.19
C LEU A 105 -16.41 -3.12 -5.75
N ALA A 106 -16.78 -4.38 -5.52
CA ALA A 106 -16.70 -4.99 -4.20
C ALA A 106 -15.23 -5.31 -3.83
N GLY A 107 -14.35 -5.39 -4.82
CA GLY A 107 -12.95 -5.79 -4.68
C GLY A 107 -12.74 -7.28 -4.87
N THR A 108 -13.76 -7.99 -5.36
CA THR A 108 -13.70 -9.41 -5.68
C THR A 108 -12.88 -9.60 -6.95
N VAL A 109 -11.90 -10.51 -6.92
CA VAL A 109 -11.16 -10.91 -8.12
C VAL A 109 -12.09 -11.75 -9.01
N VAL A 110 -12.41 -11.23 -10.20
CA VAL A 110 -13.29 -11.89 -11.18
C VAL A 110 -12.51 -12.60 -12.29
N ALA A 111 -11.25 -12.22 -12.50
CA ALA A 111 -10.33 -12.91 -13.40
C ALA A 111 -8.87 -12.65 -12.96
N SER A 112 -7.98 -13.59 -13.28
CA SER A 112 -6.54 -13.42 -13.06
C SER A 112 -5.72 -14.06 -14.17
N ARG A 113 -4.49 -13.58 -14.33
CA ARG A 113 -3.48 -14.11 -15.25
C ARG A 113 -2.11 -13.99 -14.59
N SER A 114 -1.28 -15.00 -14.77
CA SER A 114 0.11 -15.01 -14.32
C SER A 114 1.03 -15.50 -15.44
N ARG A 115 2.25 -15.00 -15.47
CA ARG A 115 3.34 -15.49 -16.32
C ARG A 115 4.68 -15.30 -15.64
N ALA A 116 5.65 -16.13 -16.02
CA ALA A 116 7.04 -15.89 -15.68
C ALA A 116 7.53 -14.56 -16.28
N LEU A 117 8.39 -13.87 -15.55
CA LEU A 117 9.00 -12.60 -15.90
C LEU A 117 10.45 -12.60 -15.41
N GLU A 118 11.32 -11.79 -16.01
CA GLU A 118 12.60 -11.43 -15.41
C GLU A 118 12.64 -9.90 -15.31
N LEU A 119 12.44 -9.37 -14.11
CA LEU A 119 12.29 -7.92 -13.91
C LEU A 119 13.56 -7.14 -14.25
N ASP A 120 14.73 -7.76 -14.09
CA ASP A 120 16.04 -7.19 -14.42
C ASP A 120 16.41 -7.36 -15.91
N GLY A 121 15.53 -7.98 -16.69
CA GLY A 121 15.64 -8.10 -18.14
C GLY A 121 15.45 -6.76 -18.87
N ALA A 122 15.27 -6.84 -20.20
CA ALA A 122 15.06 -5.65 -21.01
C ALA A 122 13.73 -4.96 -20.67
N VAL A 123 13.78 -3.78 -20.06
CA VAL A 123 12.61 -3.01 -19.61
C VAL A 123 11.50 -2.89 -20.67
N PRO A 124 11.77 -2.55 -21.95
CA PRO A 124 10.71 -2.49 -22.96
C PRO A 124 9.97 -3.82 -23.15
N GLY A 125 10.66 -4.94 -22.95
CA GLY A 125 10.09 -6.29 -23.00
C GLY A 125 9.17 -6.57 -21.80
N VAL A 126 9.56 -6.13 -20.59
CA VAL A 126 8.71 -6.23 -19.39
C VAL A 126 7.45 -5.37 -19.52
N ILE A 127 7.57 -4.16 -20.09
CA ILE A 127 6.40 -3.29 -20.31
C ILE A 127 5.47 -3.87 -21.38
N ALA A 128 6.02 -4.43 -22.46
CA ALA A 128 5.23 -5.14 -23.46
C ALA A 128 4.50 -6.34 -22.85
N ALA A 129 5.21 -7.14 -22.04
CA ALA A 129 4.65 -8.26 -21.30
C ALA A 129 3.44 -7.88 -20.43
N ALA A 130 3.61 -6.82 -19.63
CA ALA A 130 2.53 -6.27 -18.81
C ALA A 130 1.34 -5.82 -19.64
N THR A 131 1.61 -5.11 -20.75
CA THR A 131 0.57 -4.63 -21.66
C THR A 131 -0.24 -5.79 -22.24
N ASP A 132 0.44 -6.85 -22.69
CA ASP A 132 -0.19 -8.01 -23.30
C ASP A 132 -1.06 -8.78 -22.31
N GLU A 133 -0.59 -8.97 -21.06
CA GLU A 133 -1.39 -9.65 -20.03
C GLU A 133 -2.62 -8.84 -19.63
N VAL A 134 -2.51 -7.52 -19.51
CA VAL A 134 -3.68 -6.67 -19.23
C VAL A 134 -4.67 -6.71 -20.39
N ARG A 135 -4.21 -6.64 -21.65
CA ARG A 135 -5.10 -6.75 -22.81
C ARG A 135 -5.77 -8.12 -22.91
N ALA A 136 -5.03 -9.19 -22.63
CA ALA A 136 -5.58 -10.54 -22.62
C ALA A 136 -6.59 -10.74 -21.49
N LEU A 137 -6.33 -10.19 -20.30
CA LEU A 137 -7.25 -10.21 -19.16
C LEU A 137 -8.57 -9.48 -19.48
N LEU A 138 -8.50 -8.42 -20.28
CA LEU A 138 -9.66 -7.60 -20.67
C LEU A 138 -10.34 -8.06 -21.96
N ALA A 139 -9.88 -9.13 -22.63
CA ALA A 139 -10.39 -9.56 -23.92
C ALA A 139 -11.88 -9.97 -23.88
N ASP A 140 -12.32 -10.57 -22.78
CA ASP A 140 -13.72 -10.96 -22.55
C ASP A 140 -14.57 -9.83 -21.90
N GLY A 141 -13.95 -8.65 -21.74
CA GLY A 141 -14.61 -7.33 -21.77
C GLY A 141 -15.60 -7.02 -20.66
N PRO A 142 -15.17 -6.74 -19.42
CA PRO A 142 -16.00 -5.96 -18.52
C PRO A 142 -16.42 -4.66 -19.21
N GLU A 143 -17.70 -4.28 -19.12
CA GLU A 143 -18.24 -3.09 -19.82
C GLU A 143 -17.51 -1.79 -19.47
N ARG A 144 -16.85 -1.75 -18.30
CA ARG A 144 -16.21 -0.56 -17.77
C ARG A 144 -14.99 -0.89 -16.91
N VAL A 145 -13.82 -0.40 -17.33
CA VAL A 145 -12.56 -0.45 -16.57
C VAL A 145 -12.16 0.97 -16.18
N LEU A 146 -11.89 1.18 -14.89
CA LEU A 146 -11.58 2.51 -14.33
C LEU A 146 -10.11 2.89 -14.45
N GLY A 147 -9.22 1.89 -14.51
CA GLY A 147 -7.78 2.08 -14.61
C GLY A 147 -7.01 0.83 -14.21
N VAL A 148 -5.69 0.98 -14.19
CA VAL A 148 -4.72 -0.06 -13.83
C VAL A 148 -3.87 0.45 -12.67
N GLY A 149 -3.82 -0.29 -11.59
CA GLY A 149 -2.84 -0.06 -10.53
C GLY A 149 -1.69 -1.03 -10.65
N VAL A 150 -0.47 -0.54 -10.42
CA VAL A 150 0.77 -1.31 -10.54
C VAL A 150 1.49 -1.32 -9.21
N GLY A 151 1.80 -2.50 -8.69
CA GLY A 151 2.73 -2.74 -7.59
C GLY A 151 4.04 -3.30 -8.11
N MET A 152 5.17 -2.71 -7.72
CA MET A 152 6.51 -3.23 -8.06
C MET A 152 7.54 -2.97 -6.94
N PRO A 153 8.68 -3.68 -6.94
CA PRO A 153 9.79 -3.39 -6.04
C PRO A 153 10.33 -1.96 -6.19
N GLY A 154 10.71 -1.37 -5.06
CA GLY A 154 11.30 -0.04 -4.98
C GLY A 154 12.84 0.00 -5.10
N PRO A 155 13.43 1.21 -4.99
CA PRO A 155 12.77 2.50 -4.76
C PRO A 155 12.06 3.04 -6.02
N LEU A 156 10.99 3.81 -5.83
CA LEU A 156 10.25 4.50 -6.90
C LEU A 156 9.61 5.81 -6.41
N ASP A 157 9.32 6.70 -7.35
CA ASP A 157 8.47 7.88 -7.13
C ASP A 157 7.06 7.59 -7.68
N HIS A 158 6.12 7.30 -6.78
CA HIS A 158 4.73 7.01 -7.14
C HIS A 158 3.98 8.26 -7.65
N TRP A 159 4.43 9.48 -7.31
CA TRP A 159 3.78 10.70 -7.77
C TRP A 159 4.04 10.95 -9.26
N SER A 160 5.30 10.80 -9.68
CA SER A 160 5.67 10.90 -11.09
C SER A 160 5.45 9.60 -11.86
N GLY A 161 5.31 8.47 -11.16
CA GLY A 161 5.15 7.16 -11.79
C GLY A 161 6.45 6.62 -12.39
N VAL A 162 7.58 7.01 -11.80
CA VAL A 162 8.93 6.74 -12.30
C VAL A 162 9.70 5.88 -11.28
N PRO A 163 10.12 4.66 -11.64
CA PRO A 163 11.01 3.87 -10.81
C PRO A 163 12.41 4.50 -10.69
N GLY A 164 13.03 4.31 -9.53
CA GLY A 164 14.42 4.64 -9.28
C GLY A 164 15.35 3.51 -9.71
N ARG A 165 16.53 3.45 -9.09
CA ARG A 165 17.42 2.28 -9.19
C ARG A 165 16.83 1.13 -8.37
N VAL A 166 15.83 0.45 -8.91
CA VAL A 166 15.13 -0.67 -8.26
C VAL A 166 16.17 -1.70 -7.78
N THR A 167 16.08 -2.09 -6.51
CA THR A 167 17.02 -3.04 -5.91
C THR A 167 16.94 -4.35 -6.67
N GLY A 168 18.05 -4.79 -7.28
CA GLY A 168 18.12 -6.00 -8.11
C GLY A 168 17.67 -5.82 -9.58
N ALA A 169 17.17 -4.66 -9.98
CA ALA A 169 16.78 -4.36 -11.37
C ALA A 169 17.10 -2.89 -11.74
N PRO A 170 18.38 -2.46 -11.75
CA PRO A 170 18.74 -1.06 -11.85
C PRO A 170 18.40 -0.40 -13.20
N GLY A 171 18.09 -1.19 -14.25
CA GLY A 171 17.70 -0.70 -15.57
C GLY A 171 16.38 0.08 -15.60
N TRP A 172 15.59 0.01 -14.52
CA TRP A 172 14.34 0.75 -14.36
C TRP A 172 14.51 2.24 -14.04
N ALA A 173 15.72 2.68 -13.68
CA ALA A 173 15.96 4.04 -13.23
C ALA A 173 15.58 5.09 -14.29
N GLY A 174 14.62 5.95 -13.94
CA GLY A 174 14.18 7.05 -14.80
C GLY A 174 13.17 6.65 -15.88
N VAL A 175 12.73 5.40 -15.91
CA VAL A 175 11.73 4.92 -16.87
C VAL A 175 10.35 5.50 -16.50
N PRO A 176 9.64 6.17 -17.42
CA PRO A 176 8.31 6.71 -17.14
C PRO A 176 7.22 5.63 -17.20
N LEU A 177 7.36 4.59 -16.36
CA LEU A 177 6.56 3.36 -16.41
C LEU A 177 5.05 3.62 -16.41
N ARG A 178 4.57 4.52 -15.54
CA ARG A 178 3.14 4.87 -15.48
C ARG A 178 2.65 5.41 -16.83
N ASP A 179 3.37 6.38 -17.37
CA ASP A 179 2.95 7.08 -18.59
C ASP A 179 3.06 6.15 -19.81
N GLU A 180 4.10 5.30 -19.85
CA GLU A 180 4.28 4.30 -20.92
C GLU A 180 3.19 3.23 -20.91
N LEU A 181 2.83 2.71 -19.74
CA LEU A 181 1.69 1.79 -19.62
C LEU A 181 0.36 2.48 -19.95
N ALA A 182 0.16 3.73 -19.50
CA ALA A 182 -1.06 4.48 -19.77
C ALA A 182 -1.26 4.73 -21.27
N GLU A 183 -0.19 5.08 -21.98
CA GLU A 183 -0.20 5.26 -23.43
C GLU A 183 -0.53 3.94 -24.16
N ARG A 184 0.13 2.85 -23.79
CA ARG A 184 -0.06 1.53 -24.43
C ARG A 184 -1.45 0.94 -24.16
N LEU A 185 -2.01 1.16 -22.98
CA LEU A 185 -3.29 0.60 -22.56
C LEU A 185 -4.48 1.51 -22.87
N GLY A 186 -4.24 2.81 -23.07
CA GLY A 186 -5.32 3.80 -23.20
C GLY A 186 -6.14 3.97 -21.92
N LEU A 187 -5.57 3.59 -20.76
CA LEU A 187 -6.22 3.60 -19.45
C LEU A 187 -5.40 4.45 -18.46
N PRO A 188 -6.05 5.08 -17.46
CA PRO A 188 -5.32 5.67 -16.35
C PRO A 188 -4.50 4.61 -15.61
N VAL A 189 -3.25 4.94 -15.30
CA VAL A 189 -2.34 4.07 -14.54
C VAL A 189 -1.92 4.78 -13.26
N VAL A 190 -1.89 4.03 -12.16
CA VAL A 190 -1.25 4.44 -10.90
C VAL A 190 -0.17 3.44 -10.54
N LEU A 191 0.92 3.91 -9.94
CA LEU A 191 2.08 3.10 -9.59
C LEU A 191 2.35 3.27 -8.10
N ASP A 192 2.68 2.17 -7.42
CA ASP A 192 3.15 2.18 -6.04
C ASP A 192 4.11 1.02 -5.79
N LYS A 193 4.70 0.99 -4.60
CA LYS A 193 5.50 -0.13 -4.15
C LYS A 193 4.62 -1.34 -3.87
N ASP A 194 5.13 -2.52 -4.21
CA ASP A 194 4.52 -3.81 -3.92
C ASP A 194 3.99 -3.95 -2.47
N THR A 195 4.82 -3.55 -1.52
CA THR A 195 4.56 -3.59 -0.08
C THR A 195 3.52 -2.58 0.37
N ASN A 196 3.47 -1.40 -0.25
CA ASN A 196 2.40 -0.41 -0.04
C ASN A 196 1.07 -0.92 -0.57
N ALA A 197 1.07 -1.52 -1.77
CA ALA A 197 -0.12 -2.12 -2.37
C ALA A 197 -0.66 -3.26 -1.48
N ALA A 198 0.21 -4.19 -1.06
CA ALA A 198 -0.18 -5.27 -0.14
C ALA A 198 -0.71 -4.73 1.21
N ALA A 199 -0.06 -3.70 1.78
CA ALA A 199 -0.54 -3.07 3.00
C ALA A 199 -1.90 -2.37 2.82
N LEU A 200 -2.16 -1.79 1.65
CA LEU A 200 -3.49 -1.26 1.31
C LEU A 200 -4.53 -2.38 1.29
N ALA A 201 -4.24 -3.53 0.68
CA ALA A 201 -5.15 -4.68 0.69
C ALA A 201 -5.47 -5.14 2.13
N LEU A 202 -4.46 -5.22 3.00
CA LEU A 202 -4.62 -5.60 4.41
C LEU A 202 -5.47 -4.57 5.17
N ALA A 203 -5.19 -3.27 5.01
CA ALA A 203 -5.93 -2.21 5.68
C ALA A 203 -7.41 -2.15 5.28
N LEU A 204 -7.72 -2.57 4.05
CA LEU A 204 -9.09 -2.62 3.55
C LEU A 204 -9.86 -3.86 4.03
N ARG A 205 -9.16 -4.96 4.34
CA ARG A 205 -9.73 -6.21 4.88
C ARG A 205 -9.96 -6.16 6.39
N GLY A 206 -9.08 -5.49 7.14
CA GLY A 206 -9.10 -5.43 8.61
C GLY A 206 -10.11 -4.45 9.23
N ARG A 207 -10.93 -3.75 8.43
CA ARG A 207 -12.00 -2.90 8.96
C ARG A 207 -13.24 -3.76 9.18
N PRO A 208 -13.73 -3.94 10.42
CA PRO A 208 -15.03 -4.56 10.62
C PRO A 208 -16.09 -3.72 9.89
N ASP A 209 -16.93 -4.40 9.13
CA ASP A 209 -18.08 -3.80 8.48
C ASP A 209 -18.93 -3.08 9.53
N GLY A 210 -19.14 -1.78 9.30
CA GLY A 210 -19.57 -0.82 10.30
C GLY A 210 -20.57 -1.34 11.33
N GLN A 211 -20.07 -1.58 12.54
CA GLN A 211 -20.87 -1.63 13.75
C GLN A 211 -20.77 -0.28 14.46
N ALA A 212 -21.89 0.11 15.05
CA ALA A 212 -22.25 1.50 15.27
C ALA A 212 -21.32 2.21 16.26
N ARG A 213 -21.02 3.49 15.97
CA ARG A 213 -20.69 4.48 17.01
C ARG A 213 -21.91 4.65 17.92
N GLY A 214 -22.10 3.72 18.84
CA GLY A 214 -22.97 3.91 19.99
C GLY A 214 -22.27 4.86 20.94
N THR A 215 -22.67 6.13 20.91
CA THR A 215 -22.38 7.06 22.00
C THR A 215 -23.04 6.51 23.26
N GLY A 216 -22.27 5.79 24.08
CA GLY A 216 -22.66 5.39 25.42
C GLY A 216 -22.75 6.63 26.31
N ALA A 217 -23.91 7.28 26.30
CA ALA A 217 -24.34 8.09 27.43
C ALA A 217 -24.88 7.12 28.49
N GLU A 218 -23.99 6.67 29.38
CA GLU A 218 -24.42 5.96 30.59
C GLU A 218 -25.20 6.93 31.48
N ALA A 219 -26.51 6.68 31.57
CA ALA A 219 -27.35 7.25 32.59
C ALA A 219 -26.98 6.63 33.94
N ALA A 220 -26.11 7.30 34.69
CA ALA A 220 -25.94 7.05 36.12
C ALA A 220 -27.16 7.65 36.85
N GLY A 221 -28.03 6.76 37.34
CA GLY A 221 -29.02 7.10 38.35
C GLY A 221 -28.33 7.46 39.66
N GLY A 222 -28.57 8.68 40.11
CA GLY A 222 -28.18 9.17 41.42
C GLY A 222 -29.24 10.13 41.93
N SER A 223 -30.08 9.64 42.83
CA SER A 223 -31.00 10.42 43.64
C SER A 223 -30.26 11.50 44.43
N GLU A 224 -30.77 12.73 44.46
CA GLU A 224 -31.04 13.45 45.70
C GLU A 224 -31.79 14.78 45.47
N SER A 225 -32.52 15.13 46.52
CA SER A 225 -33.50 16.20 46.75
C SER A 225 -33.08 17.63 46.44
N GLY A 226 -34.02 18.37 45.83
CA GLY A 226 -34.60 19.63 46.31
C GLY A 226 -33.70 20.83 46.65
N VAL A 227 -33.97 21.98 45.99
CA VAL A 227 -34.44 23.26 46.59
C VAL A 227 -34.44 24.35 45.50
N ALA A 228 -35.39 25.28 45.65
CA ALA A 228 -35.83 26.31 44.72
C ALA A 228 -34.94 27.57 44.61
N GLY A 229 -35.21 28.39 43.59
CA GLY A 229 -34.98 29.84 43.61
C GLY A 229 -34.24 30.43 42.40
N GLY A 230 -34.91 31.28 41.59
CA GLY A 230 -34.30 32.12 40.55
C GLY A 230 -33.46 33.30 41.10
N PRO A 231 -33.19 34.41 40.36
CA PRO A 231 -33.68 34.79 39.03
C PRO A 231 -32.60 35.34 38.04
N LYS A 232 -33.11 35.86 36.92
CA LYS A 232 -32.49 36.49 35.74
C LYS A 232 -31.58 37.72 35.99
N ALA A 233 -30.59 37.90 35.11
CA ALA A 233 -30.14 39.16 34.48
C ALA A 233 -29.30 38.76 33.23
N GLY A 234 -29.36 39.33 32.03
CA GLY A 234 -29.72 40.69 31.59
C GLY A 234 -28.45 41.46 31.19
N VAL A 235 -28.47 42.11 30.02
CA VAL A 235 -27.44 43.03 29.40
C VAL A 235 -26.45 42.30 28.45
N ALA A 236 -26.42 42.43 27.11
CA ALA A 236 -26.54 43.53 26.12
C ALA A 236 -25.22 44.30 25.85
N GLY A 237 -24.76 44.31 24.57
CA GLY A 237 -23.80 45.29 24.03
C GLY A 237 -22.69 44.71 23.14
N GLY A 238 -22.77 44.90 21.81
CA GLY A 238 -21.64 44.71 20.85
C GLY A 238 -20.76 45.97 20.73
N PRO A 239 -20.12 46.29 19.58
CA PRO A 239 -19.52 45.45 18.53
C PRO A 239 -18.03 45.83 18.23
N GLY A 240 -17.33 44.97 17.46
CA GLY A 240 -16.35 45.37 16.43
C GLY A 240 -14.89 45.70 16.82
N ALA A 241 -13.94 44.92 16.30
CA ALA A 241 -12.63 45.39 15.85
C ALA A 241 -12.02 44.39 14.85
N GLY A 242 -11.65 44.87 13.66
CA GLY A 242 -11.06 44.11 12.56
C GLY A 242 -9.56 43.80 12.75
N PRO A 243 -8.93 43.12 11.78
CA PRO A 243 -7.59 42.57 11.91
C PRO A 243 -6.50 43.63 11.65
N PRO A 244 -5.30 43.51 12.22
CA PRO A 244 -4.19 44.38 11.87
C PRO A 244 -3.58 43.96 10.53
N GLY A 245 -3.35 44.95 9.68
CA GLY A 245 -2.69 44.84 8.38
C GLY A 245 -1.17 44.84 8.48
N ASP A 246 -0.63 44.40 7.35
CA ASP A 246 0.75 44.34 6.88
C ASP A 246 1.46 45.71 6.83
N PRO A 247 2.78 45.79 7.06
CA PRO A 247 3.62 46.84 6.51
C PRO A 247 4.62 46.29 5.48
N GLY A 248 4.52 46.81 4.25
CA GLY A 248 5.45 46.54 3.15
C GLY A 248 6.88 47.03 3.38
N GLY A 249 7.82 46.45 2.62
CA GLY A 249 9.28 46.67 2.63
C GLY A 249 9.75 48.02 2.05
N PRO A 250 10.87 48.13 1.30
CA PRO A 250 11.88 47.12 0.89
C PRO A 250 13.33 47.49 1.27
N GLU A 251 14.25 46.53 1.31
CA GLU A 251 15.70 46.80 1.19
C GLU A 251 16.42 45.73 0.35
N ALA A 252 17.48 46.17 -0.33
CA ALA A 252 18.01 45.61 -1.56
C ALA A 252 19.19 44.62 -1.38
N ALA A 253 19.32 43.79 -2.42
CA ALA A 253 20.47 43.07 -2.96
C ALA A 253 21.85 43.14 -2.28
N ALA A 254 22.41 41.96 -2.01
CA ALA A 254 23.82 41.60 -2.30
C ALA A 254 23.97 40.07 -2.35
N GLY A 255 24.63 39.55 -3.39
CA GLY A 255 24.79 38.12 -3.65
C GLY A 255 26.11 37.52 -3.13
N ALA A 256 26.14 36.18 -3.07
CA ALA A 256 27.31 35.29 -3.15
C ALA A 256 26.76 33.85 -3.24
N GLN A 257 26.73 33.20 -4.41
CA GLN A 257 27.79 32.35 -5.01
C GLN A 257 28.41 31.34 -4.02
N GLY A 258 28.15 30.05 -4.28
CA GLY A 258 28.69 28.90 -3.54
C GLY A 258 30.11 28.51 -3.96
N PRO A 259 30.70 27.44 -3.39
CA PRO A 259 32.00 26.96 -3.84
C PRO A 259 31.88 25.72 -4.73
N GLU A 260 32.49 25.85 -5.91
CA GLU A 260 32.89 24.79 -6.84
C GLU A 260 34.13 24.03 -6.35
N ALA A 261 34.34 22.89 -7.01
CA ALA A 261 35.41 21.92 -6.84
C ALA A 261 36.82 22.48 -7.04
N ALA A 262 37.79 21.87 -6.34
CA ALA A 262 39.21 22.07 -6.59
C ALA A 262 39.79 20.83 -7.30
N GLU A 263 40.05 20.97 -8.60
CA GLU A 263 41.06 20.20 -9.33
C GLU A 263 42.43 20.84 -9.13
N VAL A 264 43.46 20.02 -8.88
CA VAL A 264 44.87 20.39 -9.06
C VAL A 264 45.57 19.27 -9.82
N ALA A 265 46.19 19.61 -10.94
CA ALA A 265 47.16 18.82 -11.71
C ALA A 265 48.46 19.63 -11.85
N PRO A 266 49.52 19.13 -12.52
CA PRO A 266 50.30 17.92 -12.28
C PRO A 266 51.78 18.26 -11.99
N GLY A 267 52.54 17.31 -11.42
CA GLY A 267 53.98 17.42 -11.20
C GLY A 267 54.73 16.25 -11.83
N SER A 268 55.74 16.56 -12.66
CA SER A 268 56.52 15.66 -13.50
C SER A 268 57.87 15.26 -12.88
N GLY A 269 58.34 14.05 -13.21
CA GLY A 269 59.76 13.73 -13.40
C GLY A 269 60.47 12.88 -12.34
N GLY A 270 61.08 11.75 -12.76
CA GLY A 270 62.22 11.15 -12.04
C GLY A 270 62.37 9.62 -12.02
N SER A 271 62.79 9.06 -13.15
CA SER A 271 63.39 7.73 -13.43
C SER A 271 64.06 6.87 -12.32
N GLY A 272 63.89 5.54 -12.43
CA GLY A 272 64.84 4.51 -11.97
C GLY A 272 64.25 3.08 -11.88
N GLY A 273 64.45 2.22 -12.90
CA GLY A 273 64.12 0.77 -12.87
C GLY A 273 65.29 -0.11 -12.39
N PRO A 274 65.33 -1.44 -12.63
CA PRO A 274 64.27 -2.41 -12.99
C PRO A 274 64.23 -3.65 -12.05
N GLY A 275 63.21 -4.51 -12.13
CA GLY A 275 63.36 -5.91 -11.70
C GLY A 275 62.09 -6.71 -11.38
N ALA A 276 62.01 -7.89 -12.00
CA ALA A 276 61.16 -9.05 -11.67
C ALA A 276 59.68 -9.01 -12.05
N ALA A 277 59.44 -9.35 -13.32
CA ALA A 277 58.25 -10.08 -13.74
C ALA A 277 58.12 -11.42 -12.99
N LEU A 278 56.94 -11.71 -12.44
CA LEU A 278 56.52 -13.07 -12.15
C LEU A 278 55.14 -13.31 -12.76
N ALA A 279 55.06 -14.45 -13.45
CA ALA A 279 54.03 -14.85 -14.37
C ALA A 279 52.66 -15.07 -13.70
N ALA A 280 51.62 -14.77 -14.46
CA ALA A 280 50.27 -15.28 -14.22
C ALA A 280 50.25 -16.81 -14.38
N PRO A 281 49.50 -17.54 -13.55
CA PRO A 281 48.97 -18.83 -13.94
C PRO A 281 47.60 -18.63 -14.58
N SER A 282 47.56 -18.92 -15.89
CA SER A 282 46.38 -19.32 -16.63
C SER A 282 45.80 -20.60 -16.01
N GLY A 283 44.53 -20.55 -15.63
CA GLY A 283 43.80 -21.67 -15.06
C GLY A 283 42.30 -21.39 -15.05
N LEU A 284 41.70 -21.36 -16.23
CA LEU A 284 40.25 -21.46 -16.42
C LEU A 284 39.82 -22.88 -16.01
N GLY A 285 39.18 -22.98 -14.85
CA GLY A 285 38.48 -24.18 -14.37
C GLY A 285 37.03 -23.81 -14.10
N ASP A 286 36.14 -24.39 -14.89
CA ASP A 286 34.68 -24.33 -14.83
C ASP A 286 34.13 -24.53 -13.39
N SER A 287 33.47 -23.51 -12.85
CA SER A 287 32.63 -23.62 -11.66
C SER A 287 31.28 -22.91 -11.86
N GLY A 288 30.67 -23.13 -13.03
CA GLY A 288 29.39 -22.53 -13.43
C GLY A 288 28.17 -23.45 -13.31
N ARG A 289 28.22 -24.54 -12.53
CA ARG A 289 27.12 -25.54 -12.48
C ARG A 289 26.69 -26.00 -11.08
N GLY A 290 27.00 -25.24 -10.02
CA GLY A 290 26.62 -25.59 -8.64
C GLY A 290 25.32 -24.93 -8.13
N GLY A 291 24.91 -23.79 -8.68
CA GLY A 291 23.78 -22.99 -8.16
C GLY A 291 22.42 -23.30 -8.78
N ALA A 292 22.39 -23.73 -10.06
CA ALA A 292 21.13 -24.01 -10.77
C ALA A 292 20.45 -25.30 -10.30
N ALA A 293 21.22 -26.32 -9.90
CA ALA A 293 20.68 -27.62 -9.50
C ALA A 293 19.96 -27.60 -8.13
N ALA A 294 20.32 -26.66 -7.24
CA ALA A 294 19.63 -26.49 -5.96
C ALA A 294 18.30 -25.73 -6.11
N ALA A 295 18.19 -24.83 -7.10
CA ALA A 295 16.96 -24.10 -7.42
C ALA A 295 15.95 -24.98 -8.21
N GLU A 296 16.42 -25.83 -9.11
CA GLU A 296 15.56 -26.78 -9.86
C GLU A 296 14.96 -27.87 -8.97
N ALA A 297 15.66 -28.31 -7.92
CA ALA A 297 15.16 -29.34 -7.00
C ALA A 297 14.00 -28.85 -6.10
N LEU A 298 13.85 -27.53 -5.93
CA LEU A 298 12.74 -26.91 -5.19
C LEU A 298 11.54 -26.61 -6.11
N ALA A 299 11.80 -26.26 -7.38
CA ALA A 299 10.77 -26.02 -8.40
C ALA A 299 10.03 -27.30 -8.82
N ALA A 300 10.70 -28.45 -8.86
CA ALA A 300 10.13 -29.73 -9.30
C ALA A 300 9.10 -30.36 -8.32
N ARG A 301 8.93 -29.81 -7.11
CA ARG A 301 7.96 -30.31 -6.12
C ARG A 301 6.59 -29.61 -6.19
N HIS A 302 6.45 -28.55 -6.98
CA HIS A 302 5.20 -27.80 -7.12
C HIS A 302 4.35 -28.18 -8.34
N THR A 303 4.79 -29.13 -9.16
CA THR A 303 4.01 -29.66 -10.29
C THR A 303 3.54 -31.10 -10.03
N ALA A 304 2.89 -31.35 -8.89
CA ALA A 304 1.93 -32.45 -8.70
C ALA A 304 1.50 -32.52 -7.23
N GLY A 305 0.25 -32.18 -6.94
CA GLY A 305 -0.38 -32.51 -5.66
C GLY A 305 -1.34 -31.44 -5.16
N ALA A 306 -2.62 -31.58 -5.48
CA ALA A 306 -3.67 -31.03 -4.64
C ALA A 306 -3.49 -31.62 -3.24
N VAL A 307 -3.19 -30.77 -2.26
CA VAL A 307 -3.12 -31.16 -0.85
C VAL A 307 -4.41 -30.76 -0.16
N ASP A 308 -5.29 -31.75 0.04
CA ASP A 308 -6.26 -31.75 1.13
C ASP A 308 -5.45 -31.79 2.45
N GLY A 309 -5.25 -30.63 3.06
CA GLY A 309 -4.59 -30.48 4.35
C GLY A 309 -5.12 -29.25 5.05
N ALA A 310 -5.87 -29.44 6.12
CA ALA A 310 -6.37 -28.35 6.95
C ALA A 310 -5.18 -27.53 7.49
N ALA A 311 -5.17 -26.22 7.19
CA ALA A 311 -4.20 -25.28 7.72
C ALA A 311 -4.23 -25.29 9.27
N PRO A 312 -3.08 -25.18 9.95
CA PRO A 312 -3.04 -25.07 11.40
C PRO A 312 -3.83 -23.83 11.86
N ALA A 313 -4.68 -24.02 12.87
CA ALA A 313 -5.52 -22.96 13.43
C ALA A 313 -4.65 -21.99 14.26
N PHE A 314 -4.26 -20.88 13.65
CA PHE A 314 -3.75 -19.71 14.36
C PHE A 314 -4.93 -18.78 14.68
N SER A 315 -4.92 -18.19 15.88
CA SER A 315 -5.98 -17.27 16.33
C SER A 315 -6.13 -16.13 15.34
N SER A 316 -7.31 -16.03 14.71
CA SER A 316 -7.71 -14.87 13.91
C SER A 316 -7.86 -13.64 14.81
N VAL A 317 -7.59 -12.47 14.24
CA VAL A 317 -7.70 -11.17 14.93
C VAL A 317 -9.18 -10.80 15.08
N PRO A 318 -9.68 -10.49 16.29
CA PRO A 318 -10.95 -9.79 16.43
C PRO A 318 -10.79 -8.35 15.95
N ALA A 319 -11.64 -7.95 15.01
CA ALA A 319 -11.60 -6.64 14.37
C ALA A 319 -11.83 -5.51 15.38
N SER A 320 -10.87 -4.59 15.53
CA SER A 320 -11.02 -3.38 16.36
C SER A 320 -11.67 -2.23 15.59
N ASP A 321 -12.48 -1.43 16.28
CA ASP A 321 -13.24 -0.29 15.69
C ASP A 321 -12.40 0.93 15.27
N ALA A 322 -11.10 0.97 15.59
CA ALA A 322 -10.16 1.95 15.05
C ALA A 322 -9.36 1.31 13.91
N PRO A 323 -9.15 1.99 12.76
CA PRO A 323 -8.29 1.45 11.73
C PRO A 323 -6.85 1.45 12.27
N GLY A 324 -6.35 0.26 12.61
CA GLY A 324 -5.09 0.07 13.31
C GLY A 324 -3.89 0.66 12.58
N SER A 325 -2.85 1.01 13.35
CA SER A 325 -1.57 1.44 12.81
C SER A 325 -0.63 0.24 12.81
N PHE A 326 -0.31 -0.29 11.64
CA PHE A 326 0.49 -1.51 11.53
C PHE A 326 1.66 -1.38 10.56
N ALA A 327 2.69 -2.20 10.79
CA ALA A 327 3.77 -2.42 9.85
C ALA A 327 3.61 -3.81 9.20
N TYR A 328 3.42 -3.84 7.88
CA TYR A 328 3.49 -5.07 7.10
C TYR A 328 4.90 -5.29 6.60
N LEU A 329 5.57 -6.36 7.02
CA LEU A 329 6.94 -6.69 6.65
C LEU A 329 6.92 -7.88 5.68
N HIS A 330 7.40 -7.67 4.45
CA HIS A 330 7.46 -8.70 3.43
C HIS A 330 8.91 -9.15 3.20
N LEU A 331 9.20 -10.42 3.47
CA LEU A 331 10.50 -11.03 3.20
C LEU A 331 10.38 -12.12 2.11
N GLY A 332 11.13 -11.94 1.03
CA GLY A 332 11.23 -12.87 -0.09
C GLY A 332 12.64 -12.87 -0.68
N THR A 333 12.76 -12.50 -1.94
CA THR A 333 14.04 -12.17 -2.61
C THR A 333 14.64 -10.86 -2.13
N GLY A 334 13.83 -10.01 -1.49
CA GLY A 334 14.22 -8.79 -0.79
C GLY A 334 13.39 -8.59 0.47
N LEU A 335 13.57 -7.44 1.11
CA LEU A 335 12.86 -7.05 2.33
C LEU A 335 12.32 -5.62 2.21
N GLY A 336 11.01 -5.47 2.34
CA GLY A 336 10.34 -4.17 2.34
C GLY A 336 9.22 -4.10 3.37
N ALA A 337 8.78 -2.88 3.67
CA ALA A 337 7.64 -2.66 4.55
C ALA A 337 6.57 -1.77 3.90
N GLY A 338 5.31 -2.17 4.07
CA GLY A 338 4.16 -1.29 3.91
C GLY A 338 3.75 -0.78 5.29
N LEU A 339 3.63 0.54 5.43
CA LEU A 339 3.31 1.17 6.71
C LEU A 339 1.90 1.72 6.65
N VAL A 340 1.04 1.36 7.59
CA VAL A 340 -0.31 1.91 7.73
C VAL A 340 -0.36 2.68 9.04
N ILE A 341 -0.62 3.98 8.96
CA ILE A 341 -0.66 4.89 10.11
C ILE A 341 -2.00 5.60 10.10
N GLY A 342 -2.77 5.46 11.17
CA GLY A 342 -4.13 6.02 11.24
C GLY A 342 -5.06 5.48 10.15
N GLY A 343 -4.86 4.23 9.74
CA GLY A 343 -5.68 3.57 8.72
C GLY A 343 -5.37 3.95 7.27
N ALA A 344 -4.29 4.68 7.00
CA ALA A 344 -3.86 5.05 5.67
C ALA A 344 -2.42 4.59 5.41
N VAL A 345 -2.12 4.18 4.17
CA VAL A 345 -0.76 3.82 3.77
C VAL A 345 0.14 5.06 3.83
N HIS A 346 1.19 4.97 4.64
CA HIS A 346 2.18 6.03 4.81
C HIS A 346 3.33 5.85 3.81
N ARG A 347 3.43 6.76 2.84
CA ARG A 347 4.43 6.70 1.76
C ARG A 347 5.60 7.67 1.93
N GLY A 348 5.50 8.58 2.89
CA GLY A 348 6.48 9.61 3.17
C GLY A 348 6.53 10.73 2.13
N ALA A 349 7.07 11.90 2.52
CA ALA A 349 7.13 13.09 1.67
C ALA A 349 8.06 12.95 0.45
N ARG A 350 8.94 11.95 0.46
CA ARG A 350 9.92 11.64 -0.60
C ARG A 350 9.73 10.25 -1.21
N THR A 351 8.52 9.68 -1.09
CA THR A 351 8.12 8.35 -1.59
C THR A 351 8.89 7.13 -1.06
N GLY A 352 9.91 7.33 -0.22
CA GLY A 352 10.77 6.28 0.32
C GLY A 352 10.35 5.70 1.67
N ALA A 353 9.16 6.02 2.22
CA ALA A 353 8.75 5.37 3.46
C ALA A 353 8.55 3.87 3.24
N GLY A 354 9.02 3.03 4.17
CA GLY A 354 8.96 1.57 4.01
C GLY A 354 10.21 0.94 3.37
N GLU A 355 11.21 1.72 2.94
CA GLU A 355 12.56 1.24 2.59
C GLU A 355 13.38 0.82 3.83
N PHE A 356 12.71 0.22 4.83
CA PHE A 356 13.30 -0.08 6.14
C PHE A 356 14.35 -1.20 6.04
N GLY A 357 14.24 -2.09 5.05
CA GLY A 357 15.22 -3.16 4.81
C GLY A 357 16.65 -2.64 4.61
N HIS A 358 16.80 -1.38 4.19
CA HIS A 358 18.10 -0.73 4.00
C HIS A 358 18.63 0.02 5.23
N GLN A 359 17.93 -0.02 6.37
CA GLN A 359 18.46 0.49 7.64
C GLN A 359 19.68 -0.34 8.07
N VAL A 360 20.77 0.34 8.42
CA VAL A 360 22.00 -0.29 8.87
C VAL A 360 21.90 -0.64 10.35
N VAL A 361 21.98 -1.93 10.67
CA VAL A 361 21.95 -2.43 12.06
C VAL A 361 23.24 -3.13 12.47
N GLN A 362 24.17 -3.36 11.52
CA GLN A 362 25.48 -3.94 11.80
C GLN A 362 26.59 -3.30 10.95
N LEU A 363 27.39 -2.40 11.51
CA LEU A 363 28.36 -1.61 10.74
C LEU A 363 29.41 -2.45 9.99
N ASP A 364 29.76 -3.62 10.50
CA ASP A 364 30.70 -4.58 9.91
C ASP A 364 30.01 -5.73 9.14
N GLY A 365 28.70 -5.62 8.91
CA GLY A 365 27.87 -6.64 8.25
C GLY A 365 28.18 -6.86 6.76
N PRO A 366 27.36 -7.60 6.01
CA PRO A 366 27.55 -7.81 4.57
C PRO A 366 27.27 -6.54 3.75
N VAL A 367 27.85 -6.47 2.54
CA VAL A 367 27.54 -5.39 1.58
C VAL A 367 26.12 -5.59 1.05
N CYS A 368 25.35 -4.50 0.98
CA CYS A 368 24.00 -4.47 0.44
C CYS A 368 24.02 -3.89 -0.98
N PRO A 369 23.17 -4.38 -1.92
CA PRO A 369 23.03 -3.80 -3.26
C PRO A 369 22.70 -2.29 -3.28
N CYS A 370 22.14 -1.74 -2.19
CA CYS A 370 21.90 -0.30 -2.08
C CYS A 370 23.20 0.54 -1.93
N GLY A 371 24.34 -0.10 -1.69
CA GLY A 371 25.65 0.53 -1.50
C GLY A 371 26.13 0.59 -0.04
N ASN A 372 25.22 0.37 0.93
CA ASN A 372 25.56 0.34 2.34
C ASN A 372 26.10 -1.03 2.80
N ARG A 373 26.52 -1.10 4.07
CA ARG A 373 26.93 -2.34 4.76
C ARG A 373 26.00 -2.61 5.95
N GLY A 374 25.62 -3.86 6.15
CA GLY A 374 24.84 -4.28 7.32
C GLY A 374 23.40 -3.83 7.35
N CYS A 375 22.81 -3.65 6.16
CA CYS A 375 21.38 -3.47 6.02
C CYS A 375 20.63 -4.69 6.57
N ILE A 376 19.47 -4.48 7.18
CA ILE A 376 18.58 -5.54 7.67
C ILE A 376 18.31 -6.58 6.57
N GLU A 377 17.99 -6.14 5.36
CA GLU A 377 17.77 -7.01 4.20
C GLU A 377 19.00 -7.89 3.93
N ALA A 378 20.19 -7.29 3.84
CA ALA A 378 21.41 -8.02 3.53
C ALA A 378 21.77 -9.04 4.61
N LEU A 379 21.53 -8.71 5.89
CA LEU A 379 21.72 -9.61 7.01
C LEU A 379 20.69 -10.75 7.00
N CYS A 380 19.41 -10.45 6.83
CA CYS A 380 18.34 -11.45 6.74
C CYS A 380 18.60 -12.43 5.60
N LEU A 381 18.87 -11.94 4.39
CA LEU A 381 19.12 -12.79 3.23
C LEU A 381 20.42 -13.60 3.38
N ALA A 382 21.45 -13.06 4.02
CA ALA A 382 22.67 -13.80 4.32
C ALA A 382 22.44 -14.92 5.35
N ALA A 383 21.61 -14.69 6.37
CA ALA A 383 21.26 -15.73 7.34
C ALA A 383 20.41 -16.84 6.68
N VAL A 384 19.41 -16.45 5.87
CA VAL A 384 18.57 -17.38 5.10
C VAL A 384 19.41 -18.24 4.15
N SER A 385 20.39 -17.65 3.45
CA SER A 385 21.25 -18.42 2.52
C SER A 385 22.17 -19.42 3.22
N ARG A 386 22.46 -19.22 4.51
CA ARG A 386 23.17 -20.19 5.36
C ARG A 386 22.25 -21.20 6.05
N GLY A 387 20.93 -21.05 5.91
CA GLY A 387 19.93 -21.88 6.60
C GLY A 387 19.72 -21.49 8.08
N GLU A 388 20.19 -20.32 8.51
CA GLU A 388 20.12 -19.83 9.89
C GLU A 388 18.81 -19.04 10.12
N ILE A 389 17.67 -19.74 10.06
CA ILE A 389 16.34 -19.10 10.07
C ILE A 389 16.04 -18.35 11.39
N ASP A 390 16.48 -18.88 12.54
CA ASP A 390 16.38 -18.18 13.82
C ASP A 390 17.12 -16.84 13.81
N GLU A 391 18.30 -16.79 13.17
CA GLU A 391 19.05 -15.54 13.04
C GLU A 391 18.34 -14.56 12.11
N ALA A 392 17.82 -15.03 10.97
CA ALA A 392 17.02 -14.21 10.08
C ALA A 392 15.79 -13.61 10.78
N ALA A 393 15.07 -14.42 11.58
CA ALA A 393 13.93 -13.96 12.37
C ALA A 393 14.33 -12.92 13.42
N ARG A 394 15.48 -13.08 14.08
CA ARG A 394 16.01 -12.11 15.06
C ARG A 394 16.43 -10.79 14.40
N VAL A 395 17.08 -10.85 13.23
CA VAL A 395 17.45 -9.66 12.45
C VAL A 395 16.19 -8.92 11.99
N LEU A 396 15.19 -9.63 11.46
CA LEU A 396 13.90 -9.04 11.10
C LEU A 396 13.22 -8.41 12.33
N GLY A 397 13.25 -9.09 13.47
CA GLY A 397 12.76 -8.59 14.76
C GLY A 397 13.43 -7.29 15.21
N THR A 398 14.72 -7.12 14.93
CA THR A 398 15.45 -5.88 15.23
C THR A 398 14.88 -4.71 14.41
N GLY A 399 14.63 -4.93 13.12
CA GLY A 399 13.96 -3.97 12.25
C GLY A 399 12.54 -3.65 12.70
N ALA A 400 11.76 -4.69 13.01
CA ALA A 400 10.38 -4.56 13.48
C ALA A 400 10.30 -3.74 14.77
N ALA A 401 11.17 -4.02 15.76
CA ALA A 401 11.23 -3.28 17.02
C ALA A 401 11.55 -1.78 16.81
N ASN A 402 12.42 -1.45 15.84
CA ASN A 402 12.69 -0.07 15.48
C ASN A 402 11.45 0.62 14.90
N LEU A 403 10.69 -0.07 14.03
CA LEU A 403 9.45 0.48 13.46
C LEU A 403 8.38 0.69 14.54
N VAL A 404 8.18 -0.29 15.42
CA VAL A 404 7.26 -0.20 16.57
C VAL A 404 7.57 1.05 17.40
N ARG A 405 8.82 1.21 17.84
CA ARG A 405 9.21 2.32 18.72
C ARG A 405 9.19 3.68 18.04
N LEU A 406 9.50 3.73 16.74
CA LEU A 406 9.61 4.99 16.00
C LEU A 406 8.25 5.49 15.50
N LEU A 407 7.39 4.58 15.07
CA LEU A 407 6.11 4.89 14.43
C LEU A 407 4.90 4.69 15.35
N ASP A 408 5.12 4.10 16.54
CA ASP A 408 4.07 3.79 17.50
C ASP A 408 2.97 2.93 16.90
N VAL A 409 3.37 1.83 16.24
CA VAL A 409 2.45 0.84 15.65
C VAL A 409 2.12 -0.25 16.67
N ASP A 410 0.85 -0.64 16.72
CA ASP A 410 0.34 -1.66 17.65
C ASP A 410 0.34 -3.08 17.04
N GLN A 411 0.62 -3.19 15.74
CA GLN A 411 0.68 -4.47 15.04
C GLN A 411 1.87 -4.57 14.06
N VAL A 412 2.45 -5.77 13.99
CA VAL A 412 3.44 -6.18 12.99
C VAL A 412 2.91 -7.40 12.27
N LEU A 413 2.61 -7.24 10.97
CA LEU A 413 2.14 -8.31 10.11
C LEU A 413 3.30 -8.82 9.25
N LEU A 414 3.57 -10.11 9.29
CA LEU A 414 4.67 -10.74 8.56
C LEU A 414 4.15 -11.46 7.32
N GLY A 415 4.83 -11.28 6.18
CA GLY A 415 4.49 -11.95 4.94
C GLY A 415 5.69 -12.19 4.03
N GLY A 416 5.38 -12.71 2.85
CA GLY A 416 6.38 -13.11 1.86
C GLY A 416 6.82 -14.57 2.01
N ARG A 417 7.24 -15.14 0.88
CA ARG A 417 7.55 -16.58 0.74
C ARG A 417 8.54 -17.11 1.77
N THR A 418 9.51 -16.30 2.19
CA THR A 418 10.55 -16.71 3.15
C THR A 418 9.98 -16.84 4.55
N VAL A 419 9.10 -15.92 4.95
CA VAL A 419 8.39 -16.02 6.24
C VAL A 419 7.48 -17.23 6.23
N LEU A 420 6.68 -17.40 5.16
CA LEU A 420 5.68 -18.47 5.08
C LEU A 420 6.29 -19.88 5.10
N ALA A 421 7.53 -20.04 4.61
CA ALA A 421 8.25 -21.31 4.66
C ALA A 421 8.58 -21.77 6.09
N ASP A 422 8.71 -20.85 7.06
CA ASP A 422 8.98 -21.15 8.47
C ASP A 422 8.30 -20.13 9.39
N ALA A 423 6.97 -20.06 9.26
CA ALA A 423 6.15 -19.01 9.87
C ALA A 423 6.28 -18.92 11.39
N GLU A 424 6.32 -20.07 12.07
CA GLU A 424 6.40 -20.14 13.52
C GLU A 424 7.72 -19.54 14.03
N THR A 425 8.84 -19.87 13.38
CA THR A 425 10.16 -19.34 13.75
C THR A 425 10.22 -17.82 13.57
N PHE A 426 9.71 -17.30 12.46
CA PHE A 426 9.67 -15.86 12.22
C PHE A 426 8.78 -15.11 13.23
N VAL A 427 7.57 -15.59 13.49
CA VAL A 427 6.67 -14.96 14.47
C VAL A 427 7.29 -14.99 15.87
N ARG A 428 7.82 -16.14 16.30
CA ARG A 428 8.48 -16.29 17.61
C ARG A 428 9.71 -15.38 17.72
N GLY A 429 10.59 -15.39 16.72
CA GLY A 429 11.84 -14.61 16.73
C GLY A 429 11.58 -13.11 16.72
N VAL A 430 10.63 -12.64 15.93
CA VAL A 430 10.23 -11.22 15.91
C VAL A 430 9.63 -10.81 17.25
N ARG A 431 8.70 -11.59 17.82
CA ARG A 431 8.12 -11.32 19.15
C ARG A 431 9.19 -11.27 20.24
N ALA A 432 10.13 -12.21 20.24
CA ALA A 432 11.20 -12.27 21.23
C ALA A 432 12.08 -11.01 21.23
N VAL A 433 12.28 -10.37 20.08
CA VAL A 433 13.07 -9.13 19.98
C VAL A 433 12.24 -7.89 20.36
N ILE A 434 10.96 -7.85 19.99
CA ILE A 434 10.08 -6.73 20.35
C ILE A 434 9.88 -6.68 21.86
N GLY A 435 9.60 -7.82 22.50
CA GLY A 435 9.53 -7.98 23.95
C GLY A 435 8.37 -7.24 24.65
N ASP A 436 7.46 -6.62 23.89
CA ASP A 436 6.30 -5.87 24.38
C ASP A 436 5.01 -6.66 24.12
N ASP A 437 4.31 -7.02 25.20
CA ASP A 437 3.05 -7.79 25.14
C ASP A 437 1.89 -6.98 24.51
N ALA A 438 2.02 -5.66 24.40
CA ALA A 438 1.00 -4.80 23.77
C ALA A 438 1.04 -4.84 22.24
N VAL A 439 2.15 -5.28 21.63
CA VAL A 439 2.32 -5.28 20.17
C VAL A 439 1.97 -6.65 19.60
N HIS A 440 0.97 -6.68 18.74
CA HIS A 440 0.54 -7.93 18.11
C HIS A 440 1.43 -8.27 16.91
N VAL A 441 2.14 -9.41 16.97
CA VAL A 441 2.92 -9.93 15.84
C VAL A 441 2.22 -11.16 15.28
N ALA A 442 1.84 -11.14 14.01
CA ALA A 442 1.17 -12.26 13.33
C ALA A 442 1.57 -12.37 11.87
N LEU A 443 1.17 -13.47 11.23
CA LEU A 443 1.20 -13.55 9.78
C LEU A 443 0.13 -12.65 9.18
N ALA A 444 0.41 -12.05 8.04
CA ALA A 444 -0.57 -11.29 7.29
C ALA A 444 -1.62 -12.24 6.68
N GLU A 445 -2.89 -11.99 6.95
CA GLU A 445 -4.00 -12.68 6.26
C GLU A 445 -4.21 -12.04 4.88
N THR A 446 -3.60 -12.64 3.86
CA THR A 446 -3.65 -12.11 2.49
C THR A 446 -4.66 -12.84 1.61
N GLY A 447 -5.17 -12.13 0.60
CA GLY A 447 -5.87 -12.76 -0.53
C GLY A 447 -4.94 -13.64 -1.37
N ALA A 448 -5.47 -14.23 -2.44
CA ALA A 448 -4.68 -15.06 -3.35
C ALA A 448 -3.59 -14.25 -4.08
N TYR A 449 -3.81 -12.94 -4.27
CA TYR A 449 -2.90 -12.07 -4.99
C TYR A 449 -2.71 -10.74 -4.23
N PRO A 450 -2.08 -10.73 -3.04
CA PRO A 450 -2.10 -9.57 -2.13
C PRO A 450 -1.63 -8.27 -2.76
N VAL A 451 -0.53 -8.33 -3.52
CA VAL A 451 0.02 -7.14 -4.18
C VAL A 451 -0.85 -6.71 -5.35
N ALA A 452 -1.30 -7.64 -6.21
CA ALA A 452 -2.12 -7.30 -7.36
C ALA A 452 -3.51 -6.79 -6.94
N GLU A 453 -4.16 -7.43 -5.98
CA GLU A 453 -5.42 -6.95 -5.37
C GLU A 453 -5.23 -5.56 -4.77
N GLY A 454 -4.16 -5.36 -4.00
CA GLY A 454 -3.81 -4.07 -3.43
C GLY A 454 -3.56 -2.99 -4.47
N ALA A 455 -2.88 -3.35 -5.57
CA ALA A 455 -2.63 -2.46 -6.68
C ALA A 455 -3.94 -2.03 -7.35
N ALA A 456 -4.89 -2.96 -7.55
CA ALA A 456 -6.21 -2.60 -8.05
C ALA A 456 -6.96 -1.64 -7.11
N GLN A 457 -6.76 -1.76 -5.79
CA GLN A 457 -7.35 -0.85 -4.82
C GLN A 457 -6.75 0.56 -4.87
N LEU A 458 -5.54 0.77 -5.42
CA LEU A 458 -5.04 2.13 -5.69
C LEU A 458 -5.96 2.88 -6.66
N VAL A 459 -6.63 2.16 -7.57
CA VAL A 459 -7.62 2.71 -8.51
C VAL A 459 -8.98 2.87 -7.84
N LEU A 460 -9.40 1.88 -7.04
CA LEU A 460 -10.75 1.84 -6.46
C LEU A 460 -10.91 2.68 -5.19
N ALA A 461 -9.92 2.72 -4.29
CA ALA A 461 -10.04 3.35 -2.98
C ALA A 461 -10.51 4.83 -3.02
N PRO A 462 -10.03 5.66 -3.97
CA PRO A 462 -10.53 7.04 -4.10
C PRO A 462 -12.05 7.13 -4.34
N LEU A 463 -12.67 6.12 -4.98
CA LEU A 463 -14.11 6.06 -5.24
C LEU A 463 -14.93 5.97 -3.96
N PHE A 464 -14.37 5.34 -2.94
CA PHE A 464 -15.03 5.03 -1.67
C PHE A 464 -14.64 6.01 -0.57
N GLY A 465 -14.10 7.18 -0.94
CA GLY A 465 -13.72 8.22 0.03
C GLY A 465 -12.55 7.81 0.91
N ARG A 466 -11.91 6.68 0.58
CA ARG A 466 -10.65 6.22 1.15
C ARG A 466 -9.53 6.95 0.42
N MET A 467 -9.59 8.29 0.48
CA MET A 467 -8.51 9.13 -0.01
C MET A 467 -7.37 9.10 0.99
N GLU A 468 -6.19 8.97 0.42
CA GLU A 468 -4.90 9.07 1.08
C GLU A 468 -4.79 10.44 1.75
N ALA A 469 -4.24 10.47 2.96
CA ALA A 469 -3.84 11.71 3.61
C ALA A 469 -2.62 12.29 2.86
N THR A 470 -2.83 12.84 1.67
CA THR A 470 -1.80 13.46 0.84
C THR A 470 -2.33 14.76 0.26
N GLY A 471 -2.08 15.84 1.01
CA GLY A 471 -1.72 17.19 0.53
C GLY A 471 -2.28 17.67 -0.81
N SER A 472 -3.59 17.91 -0.90
CA SER A 472 -4.09 18.98 -1.75
C SER A 472 -3.98 20.31 -0.98
N ALA A 473 -2.82 20.96 -1.08
CA ALA A 473 -2.68 22.40 -0.90
C ALA A 473 -1.27 22.84 -1.36
N ASN A 474 -1.23 23.61 -2.45
CA ASN A 474 -0.10 24.43 -2.90
C ASN A 474 1.29 23.77 -3.04
N ARG A 475 1.60 23.35 -4.27
CA ARG A 475 2.90 23.69 -4.87
C ARG A 475 2.62 24.27 -6.26
N ALA A 476 2.62 25.59 -6.30
CA ALA A 476 2.70 26.41 -7.50
C ALA A 476 4.15 26.43 -8.01
#